data_AF-A0A836SFS3-F1
#
_entry.id   AF-A0A836SFS3-F1
#
_cell.length_a   1.000
_cell.length_b   1.000
_cell.length_c   1.000
_cell.angle_alpha   90.00
_cell.angle_beta   90.00
_cell.angle_gamma   90.00
#
_symmetry.space_group_name_H-M   'P 1'
#
loop_
_entity.id
_entity.type
_entity.pdbx_description
1 polymer ?
#
loop_
_entity_poly.entity_id
_entity_poly.type
_entity_poly.pdbx_seq_one_letter_code
_entity_poly.pdbx_strand_id
1 'polypeptide(L)'
;MKVDRQKLHIVAVLLLSLLMCVSLPMIGAVLSGEAAAKYLEFPPRTHYVEHAPYRVGAFWLVAVLELVFLYLPLAAVLIKTAEIPPLARRGFPWWGWLGIVAGAVSWGLAWTRFPWFAGFQRHTFSPLWLSYIVVVNAVSFWRGGRCMLTDTPRFFLLLFPVSAAFWWLFEYLNRFVQNWYYVGIDDLSAAEYFWLATLPYSTVLPAVLGTYNVLTTFLGDTPLVLERSGTRRREALATLMLALAVFGLLGIGLWSNFLFPLLWIAPLLVLSALMELAGEDSLLFHLPSRGMKRLALLASAALICGFFWEMWNYCSLAKWVYEVP
;
A
#
# COMPACT_ATOMS: atom_id res chain seq x y z
N MET A 1 -6.63 -16.31 29.33
CA MET A 1 -6.16 -17.62 28.81
C MET A 1 -6.55 -17.93 27.35
N LYS A 2 -7.83 -18.02 26.95
CA LYS A 2 -8.20 -18.22 25.52
C LYS A 2 -7.84 -17.02 24.64
N VAL A 3 -8.08 -15.80 25.13
CA VAL A 3 -7.75 -14.53 24.41
C VAL A 3 -6.23 -14.37 24.22
N ASP A 4 -5.43 -14.76 25.21
CA ASP A 4 -3.96 -14.65 25.13
C ASP A 4 -3.35 -15.63 24.12
N ARG A 5 -3.89 -16.86 24.06
CA ARG A 5 -3.48 -17.84 23.04
C ARG A 5 -3.81 -17.39 21.62
N GLN A 6 -4.98 -16.78 21.43
CA GLN A 6 -5.37 -16.26 20.12
C GLN A 6 -4.44 -15.12 19.66
N LYS A 7 -4.15 -14.17 20.55
CA LYS A 7 -3.19 -13.09 20.25
C LYS A 7 -1.81 -13.65 19.91
N LEU A 8 -1.35 -14.68 20.64
CA LEU A 8 -0.08 -15.34 20.37
C LEU A 8 -0.07 -16.01 18.99
N HIS A 9 -1.16 -16.65 18.56
CA HIS A 9 -1.26 -17.25 17.23
C HIS A 9 -1.20 -16.20 16.11
N ILE A 10 -1.93 -15.09 16.24
CA ILE A 10 -1.90 -14.01 15.24
C ILE A 10 -0.48 -13.43 15.15
N VAL A 11 0.19 -13.19 16.29
CA VAL A 11 1.57 -12.71 16.30
C VAL A 11 2.51 -13.72 15.63
N ALA A 12 2.37 -15.01 15.89
CA ALA A 12 3.17 -16.04 15.23
C ALA A 12 2.95 -16.06 13.70
N VAL A 13 1.70 -15.92 13.24
CA VAL A 13 1.37 -15.83 11.81
C VAL A 13 1.99 -14.59 11.16
N LEU A 14 1.95 -13.43 11.83
CA LEU A 14 2.57 -12.21 11.34
C LEU A 14 4.09 -12.35 11.22
N LEU A 15 4.73 -12.91 12.25
CA LEU A 15 6.19 -13.15 12.25
C LEU A 15 6.60 -14.16 11.17
N LEU A 16 5.84 -15.24 10.99
CA LEU A 16 6.08 -16.22 9.93
C LEU A 16 5.89 -15.59 8.54
N SER A 17 4.85 -14.77 8.36
CA SER A 17 4.61 -14.07 7.09
C SER A 17 5.77 -13.14 6.75
N LEU A 18 6.25 -12.37 7.72
CA LEU A 18 7.41 -11.50 7.56
C LEU A 18 8.67 -12.30 7.24
N LEU A 19 8.92 -13.39 7.99
CA LEU A 19 10.05 -14.28 7.75
C LEU A 19 10.05 -14.79 6.31
N MET A 20 8.91 -15.28 5.81
CA MET A 20 8.79 -15.76 4.43
C MET A 20 9.03 -14.66 3.40
N CYS A 21 8.46 -13.46 3.60
CA CYS A 21 8.67 -12.34 2.68
C CYS A 21 10.12 -11.86 2.64
N VAL A 22 10.86 -11.99 3.74
CA VAL A 22 12.28 -11.62 3.79
C VAL A 22 13.17 -12.74 3.25
N SER A 23 12.96 -13.98 3.68
CA SER A 23 13.89 -15.08 3.39
C SER A 23 13.75 -15.66 1.99
N LEU A 24 12.52 -15.80 1.47
CA LEU A 24 12.30 -16.50 0.19
C LEU A 24 12.93 -15.78 -1.01
N PRO A 25 12.84 -14.44 -1.16
CA PRO A 25 13.54 -13.74 -2.25
C PRO A 25 15.06 -13.92 -2.18
N MET A 26 15.62 -13.86 -0.96
CA MET A 26 17.05 -14.08 -0.74
C MET A 26 17.47 -15.52 -1.08
N ILE A 27 16.67 -16.52 -0.71
CA ILE A 27 16.90 -17.91 -1.11
C ILE A 27 16.87 -18.04 -2.63
N GLY A 28 15.89 -17.43 -3.30
CA GLY A 28 15.82 -17.39 -4.76
C GLY A 28 17.07 -16.79 -5.40
N ALA A 29 17.54 -15.67 -4.89
CA ALA A 29 18.76 -15.01 -5.35
C ALA A 29 20.03 -15.85 -5.14
N VAL A 30 20.18 -16.52 -4.00
CA VAL A 30 21.33 -17.41 -3.77
C VAL A 30 21.28 -18.62 -4.72
N LEU A 31 20.08 -19.14 -5.01
CA LEU A 31 19.88 -20.24 -5.94
C LEU A 31 20.15 -19.88 -7.41
N SER A 32 20.05 -18.59 -7.81
CA SER A 32 20.47 -18.14 -9.15
C SER A 32 21.99 -18.02 -9.30
N GLY A 33 22.75 -18.21 -8.22
CA GLY A 33 24.21 -18.06 -8.22
C GLY A 33 24.70 -16.63 -7.98
N GLU A 34 23.79 -15.71 -7.66
CA GLU A 34 24.11 -14.31 -7.36
C GLU A 34 24.65 -14.15 -5.93
N ALA A 35 25.57 -13.20 -5.74
CA ALA A 35 26.12 -12.92 -4.42
C ALA A 35 25.10 -12.17 -3.55
N ALA A 36 24.72 -12.74 -2.40
CA ALA A 36 23.74 -12.13 -1.49
C ALA A 36 24.05 -10.66 -1.11
N ALA A 37 25.34 -10.29 -1.03
CA ALA A 37 25.80 -8.93 -0.73
C ALA A 37 25.21 -7.87 -1.69
N LYS A 38 24.96 -8.23 -2.94
CA LYS A 38 24.34 -7.37 -3.97
C LYS A 38 22.95 -6.86 -3.58
N TYR A 39 22.18 -7.68 -2.86
CA TYR A 39 20.82 -7.35 -2.41
C TYR A 39 20.81 -6.68 -1.02
N LEU A 40 21.95 -6.63 -0.33
CA LEU A 40 22.10 -6.02 0.99
C LEU A 40 22.59 -4.56 0.92
N GLU A 41 22.95 -4.05 -0.27
CA GLU A 41 23.34 -2.66 -0.49
C GLU A 41 22.27 -1.68 0.03
N PHE A 42 22.72 -0.61 0.69
CA PHE A 42 21.85 0.43 1.23
C PHE A 42 22.56 1.80 1.30
N PRO A 43 22.02 2.87 0.67
CA PRO A 43 20.85 2.88 -0.21
C PRO A 43 21.03 2.00 -1.46
N PRO A 44 19.95 1.50 -2.09
CA PRO A 44 20.06 0.66 -3.29
C PRO A 44 20.41 1.51 -4.51
N ARG A 45 21.70 1.76 -4.77
CA ARG A 45 22.17 2.65 -5.84
C ARG A 45 22.57 1.90 -7.10
N THR A 46 23.04 0.66 -6.95
CA THR A 46 23.46 -0.14 -8.09
C THR A 46 22.26 -0.71 -8.85
N HIS A 47 22.20 -0.45 -10.16
CA HIS A 47 21.28 -1.09 -11.09
C HIS A 47 21.94 -2.31 -11.72
N TYR A 48 21.34 -3.48 -11.51
CA TYR A 48 21.90 -4.77 -11.93
C TYR A 48 20.87 -5.73 -12.51
N VAL A 49 19.58 -5.42 -12.42
CA VAL A 49 18.54 -6.11 -13.16
C VAL A 49 18.45 -5.46 -14.53
N GLU A 50 18.81 -6.20 -15.57
CA GLU A 50 18.56 -5.78 -16.95
C GLU A 50 17.10 -6.10 -17.30
N HIS A 51 16.28 -5.06 -17.40
CA HIS A 51 14.88 -5.22 -17.75
C HIS A 51 14.68 -5.58 -19.22
N ALA A 52 13.69 -6.44 -19.49
CA ALA A 52 13.25 -6.64 -20.86
C ALA A 52 12.73 -5.31 -21.47
N PRO A 53 12.85 -5.11 -22.79
CA PRO A 53 12.37 -3.88 -23.42
C PRO A 53 10.85 -3.75 -23.30
N TYR A 54 10.40 -2.57 -22.90
CA TYR A 54 8.98 -2.24 -22.75
C TYR A 54 8.16 -2.61 -23.99
N ARG A 55 7.07 -3.36 -23.78
CA ARG A 55 6.14 -3.76 -24.84
C ARG A 55 4.75 -3.18 -24.61
N VAL A 56 4.40 -2.21 -25.44
CA VAL A 56 3.06 -1.58 -25.46
C VAL A 56 1.93 -2.61 -25.54
N GLY A 57 2.10 -3.69 -26.31
CA GLY A 57 1.10 -4.76 -26.42
C GLY A 57 0.92 -5.55 -25.11
N ALA A 58 2.00 -5.81 -24.37
CA ALA A 58 1.93 -6.46 -23.08
C ALA A 58 1.26 -5.56 -22.04
N PHE A 59 1.60 -4.27 -22.04
CA PHE A 59 0.94 -3.26 -21.21
C PHE A 59 -0.58 -3.25 -21.42
N TRP A 60 -1.04 -3.12 -22.66
CA TRP A 60 -2.48 -3.08 -22.95
C TRP A 60 -3.17 -4.40 -22.63
N LEU A 61 -2.50 -5.54 -22.84
CA LEU A 61 -3.04 -6.84 -22.44
C LEU A 61 -3.28 -6.88 -20.93
N VAL A 62 -2.28 -6.53 -20.11
CA VAL A 62 -2.41 -6.50 -18.64
C VAL A 62 -3.49 -5.50 -18.22
N ALA A 63 -3.48 -4.28 -18.78
CA ALA A 63 -4.47 -3.26 -18.44
C ALA A 63 -5.91 -3.69 -18.77
N VAL A 64 -6.14 -4.36 -19.90
CA VAL A 64 -7.46 -4.89 -20.25
C VAL A 64 -7.86 -6.05 -19.33
N LEU A 65 -6.93 -6.94 -18.99
CA LEU A 65 -7.20 -8.03 -18.05
C LEU A 65 -7.58 -7.50 -16.67
N GLU A 66 -6.85 -6.51 -16.15
CA GLU A 66 -7.18 -5.85 -14.89
C GLU A 66 -8.54 -5.13 -14.97
N LEU A 67 -8.80 -4.40 -16.06
CA LEU A 67 -10.09 -3.75 -16.27
C LEU A 67 -11.24 -4.75 -16.23
N VAL A 68 -11.16 -5.82 -17.01
CA VAL A 68 -12.26 -6.78 -17.19
C VAL A 68 -12.45 -7.69 -15.98
N PHE A 69 -11.36 -8.20 -15.40
CA PHE A 69 -11.44 -9.22 -14.35
C PHE A 69 -11.34 -8.67 -12.93
N LEU A 70 -10.90 -7.42 -12.74
CA LEU A 70 -10.79 -6.79 -11.43
C LEU A 70 -11.66 -5.54 -11.32
N TYR A 71 -11.41 -4.51 -12.12
CA TYR A 71 -12.06 -3.21 -11.92
C TYR A 71 -13.56 -3.21 -12.26
N LEU A 72 -13.98 -3.81 -13.38
CA LEU A 72 -15.40 -3.89 -13.74
C LEU A 72 -16.23 -4.69 -12.71
N PRO A 73 -15.81 -5.87 -12.24
CA PRO A 73 -16.51 -6.58 -11.17
C PRO A 73 -16.60 -5.78 -9.86
N LEU A 74 -15.52 -5.13 -9.43
CA LEU A 74 -15.53 -4.30 -8.22
C LEU A 74 -16.45 -3.09 -8.38
N ALA A 75 -16.44 -2.43 -9.53
CA ALA A 75 -17.37 -1.35 -9.85
C ALA A 75 -18.82 -1.82 -9.85
N ALA A 76 -19.11 -2.99 -10.43
CA ALA A 76 -20.44 -3.59 -10.42
C ALA A 76 -20.92 -3.88 -8.99
N VAL A 77 -20.03 -4.35 -8.10
CA VAL A 77 -20.35 -4.53 -6.67
C VAL A 77 -20.69 -3.21 -6.02
N LEU A 78 -19.87 -2.16 -6.23
CA LEU A 78 -20.14 -0.83 -5.66
C LEU A 78 -21.48 -0.27 -6.14
N ILE A 79 -21.78 -0.36 -7.43
CA ILE A 79 -23.05 0.11 -7.99
C ILE A 79 -24.24 -0.65 -7.40
N LYS A 80 -24.15 -1.99 -7.32
CA LYS A 80 -25.24 -2.84 -6.81
C LYS A 80 -25.48 -2.70 -5.31
N THR A 81 -24.45 -2.35 -4.55
CA THR A 81 -24.50 -2.31 -3.09
C THR A 81 -24.41 -0.89 -2.53
N ALA A 82 -24.44 0.13 -3.40
CA ALA A 82 -24.38 1.53 -3.00
C ALA A 82 -25.61 1.90 -2.17
N GLU A 83 -25.36 2.42 -0.98
CA GLU A 83 -26.39 2.93 -0.07
C GLU A 83 -25.92 4.31 0.37
N ILE A 84 -26.59 5.38 -0.07
CA ILE A 84 -26.17 6.74 0.26
C ILE A 84 -26.56 7.02 1.73
N PRO A 85 -25.59 7.15 2.65
CA PRO A 85 -25.91 7.41 4.05
C PRO A 85 -26.48 8.81 4.23
N PRO A 86 -27.34 9.04 5.23
CA PRO A 86 -27.81 10.37 5.55
C PRO A 86 -26.64 11.27 5.98
N LEU A 87 -26.64 12.51 5.51
CA LEU A 87 -25.65 13.52 5.89
C LEU A 87 -25.83 13.92 7.36
N ALA A 88 -24.74 13.97 8.11
CA ALA A 88 -24.73 14.48 9.49
C ALA A 88 -24.93 16.01 9.58
N ARG A 89 -24.89 16.73 8.43
CA ARG A 89 -25.04 18.19 8.30
C ARG A 89 -24.10 18.98 9.23
N ARG A 90 -22.85 18.53 9.41
CA ARG A 90 -21.83 19.28 10.16
C ARG A 90 -21.26 20.41 9.30
N GLY A 91 -20.72 21.45 9.93
CA GLY A 91 -19.85 22.42 9.24
C GLY A 91 -18.50 21.78 8.90
N PHE A 92 -17.85 22.24 7.83
CA PHE A 92 -16.49 21.79 7.52
C PHE A 92 -15.52 22.30 8.59
N PRO A 93 -14.71 21.43 9.21
CA PRO A 93 -13.91 21.81 10.36
C PRO A 93 -12.75 22.74 9.96
N TRP A 94 -12.35 23.65 10.87
CA TRP A 94 -11.26 24.61 10.63
C TRP A 94 -9.93 23.94 10.26
N TRP A 95 -9.63 22.78 10.86
CA TRP A 95 -8.42 22.01 10.56
C TRP A 95 -8.46 21.37 9.17
N GLY A 96 -9.66 21.16 8.61
CA GLY A 96 -9.83 20.78 7.21
C GLY A 96 -9.38 21.90 6.28
N TRP A 97 -9.78 23.15 6.57
CA TRP A 97 -9.30 24.32 5.81
C TRP A 97 -7.79 24.49 5.92
N LEU A 98 -7.22 24.28 7.11
CA LEU A 98 -5.77 24.27 7.30
C LEU A 98 -5.10 23.22 6.40
N GLY A 99 -5.65 22.00 6.33
CA GLY A 99 -5.16 20.95 5.43
C GLY A 99 -5.19 21.36 3.95
N ILE A 100 -6.28 22.00 3.50
CA ILE A 100 -6.40 22.50 2.12
C ILE A 100 -5.33 23.56 1.83
N VAL A 101 -5.18 24.56 2.71
CA VAL A 101 -4.19 25.64 2.54
C VAL A 101 -2.77 25.08 2.58
N ALA A 102 -2.46 24.24 3.57
CA ALA A 102 -1.15 23.60 3.69
C ALA A 102 -0.82 22.73 2.46
N GLY A 103 -1.80 22.03 1.92
CA GLY A 103 -1.66 21.23 0.70
C GLY A 103 -1.37 22.10 -0.51
N ALA A 104 -2.13 23.19 -0.71
CA ALA A 104 -1.92 24.13 -1.82
C ALA A 104 -0.54 24.81 -1.75
N VAL A 105 -0.13 25.25 -0.56
CA VAL A 105 1.20 25.83 -0.34
C VAL A 105 2.30 24.80 -0.60
N SER A 106 2.17 23.59 -0.03
CA SER A 106 3.14 22.51 -0.23
C SER A 106 3.26 22.13 -1.70
N TRP A 107 2.16 22.12 -2.44
CA TRP A 107 2.16 21.86 -3.88
C TRP A 107 2.86 22.98 -4.64
N GLY A 108 2.53 24.24 -4.36
CA GLY A 108 3.21 25.40 -4.95
C GLY A 108 4.72 25.34 -4.73
N LEU A 109 5.17 25.04 -3.50
CA LEU A 109 6.58 24.85 -3.17
C LEU A 109 7.18 23.61 -3.83
N ALA A 110 6.45 22.50 -3.93
CA ALA A 110 6.92 21.27 -4.54
C ALA A 110 7.18 21.42 -6.04
N TRP A 111 6.35 22.20 -6.75
CA TRP A 111 6.39 22.30 -8.20
C TRP A 111 7.07 23.57 -8.69
N THR A 112 7.29 24.55 -7.81
CA THR A 112 8.01 25.78 -8.14
C THR A 112 9.40 25.74 -7.51
N ARG A 113 10.43 25.89 -8.34
CA ARG A 113 11.84 25.86 -7.89
C ARG A 113 12.29 27.21 -7.35
N PHE A 114 11.72 27.62 -6.21
CA PHE A 114 12.11 28.87 -5.57
C PHE A 114 13.55 28.80 -5.02
N PRO A 115 14.46 29.74 -5.35
CA PRO A 115 15.85 29.68 -4.90
C PRO A 115 16.00 29.64 -3.38
N TRP A 116 15.17 30.40 -2.65
CA TRP A 116 15.19 30.43 -1.18
C TRP A 116 14.70 29.13 -0.52
N PHE A 117 14.01 28.26 -1.27
CA PHE A 117 13.45 27.00 -0.78
C PHE A 117 14.27 25.77 -1.23
N ALA A 118 15.35 25.96 -1.98
CA ALA A 118 16.13 24.88 -2.60
C ALA A 118 16.58 23.81 -1.59
N GLY A 119 16.97 24.19 -0.38
CA GLY A 119 17.40 23.25 0.67
C GLY A 119 16.29 22.29 1.15
N PHE A 120 15.03 22.71 1.08
CA PHE A 120 13.87 21.91 1.52
C PHE A 120 13.12 21.24 0.36
N GLN A 121 13.49 21.53 -0.88
CA GLN A 121 12.81 21.08 -2.08
C GLN A 121 12.65 19.55 -2.15
N ARG A 122 13.63 18.81 -1.62
CA ARG A 122 13.62 17.34 -1.59
C ARG A 122 12.57 16.75 -0.61
N HIS A 123 12.07 17.54 0.34
CA HIS A 123 11.17 17.08 1.40
C HIS A 123 9.68 17.38 1.13
N THR A 124 9.33 17.98 -0.01
CA THR A 124 7.98 18.50 -0.25
C THR A 124 6.91 17.43 -0.46
N PHE A 125 7.31 16.18 -0.70
CA PHE A 125 6.38 15.10 -0.97
C PHE A 125 5.57 14.70 0.29
N SER A 126 6.18 14.67 1.48
CA SER A 126 5.47 14.30 2.72
C SER A 126 4.45 15.34 3.20
N PRO A 127 4.74 16.66 3.19
CA PRO A 127 3.74 17.69 3.51
C PRO A 127 2.46 17.62 2.67
N LEU A 128 2.57 17.26 1.38
CA LEU A 128 1.41 17.04 0.50
C LEU A 128 0.51 15.92 1.03
N TRP A 129 1.09 14.78 1.39
CA TRP A 129 0.36 13.65 1.93
C TRP A 129 -0.23 13.91 3.31
N LEU A 130 0.49 14.57 4.21
CA LEU A 130 -0.04 14.98 5.51
C LEU A 130 -1.27 15.89 5.33
N SER A 131 -1.18 16.84 4.41
CA SER A 131 -2.29 17.72 4.06
C SER A 131 -3.49 16.93 3.51
N TYR A 132 -3.25 15.98 2.59
CA TYR A 132 -4.28 15.09 2.07
C TYR A 132 -4.97 14.28 3.16
N ILE A 133 -4.21 13.66 4.07
CA ILE A 133 -4.73 12.86 5.19
C ILE A 133 -5.65 13.71 6.07
N VAL A 134 -5.26 14.95 6.37
CA VAL A 134 -6.09 15.90 7.12
C VAL A 134 -7.38 16.21 6.36
N VAL A 135 -7.30 16.49 5.06
CA VAL A 135 -8.47 16.82 4.24
C VAL A 135 -9.46 15.65 4.14
N VAL A 136 -9.01 14.42 3.88
CA VAL A 136 -9.93 13.27 3.79
C VAL A 136 -10.62 12.99 5.13
N ASN A 137 -9.91 13.13 6.26
CA ASN A 137 -10.54 13.03 7.58
C ASN A 137 -11.55 14.18 7.82
N ALA A 138 -11.28 15.38 7.32
CA ALA A 138 -12.20 16.53 7.42
C ALA A 138 -13.47 16.29 6.61
N VAL A 139 -13.34 15.73 5.41
CA VAL A 139 -14.47 15.38 4.56
C VAL A 139 -15.32 14.28 5.20
N SER A 140 -14.71 13.23 5.76
CA SER A 140 -15.44 12.20 6.51
C SER A 140 -16.19 12.80 7.71
N PHE A 141 -15.55 13.69 8.48
CA PHE A 141 -16.18 14.37 9.61
C PHE A 141 -17.33 15.27 9.17
N TRP A 142 -17.14 16.05 8.12
CA TRP A 142 -18.14 16.95 7.55
C TRP A 142 -19.40 16.18 7.09
N ARG A 143 -19.21 15.05 6.40
CA ARG A 143 -20.30 14.25 5.84
C ARG A 143 -20.96 13.33 6.86
N GLY A 144 -20.17 12.55 7.57
CA GLY A 144 -20.63 11.47 8.46
C GLY A 144 -20.60 11.83 9.95
N GLY A 145 -20.05 12.99 10.33
CA GLY A 145 -19.92 13.42 11.72
C GLY A 145 -18.84 12.66 12.51
N ARG A 146 -18.05 11.81 11.84
CA ARG A 146 -17.06 10.91 12.43
C ARG A 146 -15.82 10.80 11.53
N CYS A 147 -14.63 10.69 12.11
CA CYS A 147 -13.38 10.40 11.41
C CYS A 147 -12.33 9.78 12.33
N MET A 148 -11.33 9.10 11.76
CA MET A 148 -10.29 8.42 12.55
C MET A 148 -9.46 9.40 13.38
N LEU A 149 -9.19 10.58 12.81
CA LEU A 149 -8.36 11.60 13.45
C LEU A 149 -8.93 12.06 14.80
N THR A 150 -10.25 12.17 14.94
CA THR A 150 -10.90 12.60 16.20
C THR A 150 -11.44 11.44 17.02
N ASP A 151 -11.99 10.41 16.39
CA ASP A 151 -12.73 9.35 17.10
C ASP A 151 -11.83 8.19 17.51
N THR A 152 -10.78 7.91 16.73
CA THR A 152 -9.84 6.80 16.98
C THR A 152 -8.38 7.23 16.85
N PRO A 153 -7.94 8.31 17.55
CA PRO A 153 -6.64 8.93 17.33
C PRO A 153 -5.45 7.98 17.55
N ARG A 154 -5.57 7.02 18.48
CA ARG A 154 -4.53 6.00 18.70
C ARG A 154 -4.37 5.07 17.50
N PHE A 155 -5.48 4.60 16.93
CA PHE A 155 -5.45 3.78 15.71
C PHE A 155 -4.89 4.60 14.56
N PHE A 156 -5.37 5.84 14.38
CA PHE A 156 -4.88 6.77 13.38
C PHE A 156 -3.36 7.00 13.46
N LEU A 157 -2.83 7.27 14.66
CA LEU A 157 -1.39 7.47 14.87
C LEU A 157 -0.58 6.20 14.64
N LEU A 158 -1.12 5.01 14.97
CA LEU A 158 -0.46 3.73 14.70
C LEU A 158 -0.36 3.42 13.20
N LEU A 159 -1.22 3.99 12.35
CA LEU A 159 -1.14 3.77 10.90
C LEU A 159 0.18 4.29 10.32
N PHE A 160 0.76 5.36 10.86
CA PHE A 160 2.00 5.95 10.34
C PHE A 160 3.21 5.01 10.45
N PRO A 161 3.59 4.51 11.64
CA PRO A 161 4.71 3.58 11.76
C PRO A 161 4.42 2.23 11.08
N VAL A 162 3.17 1.75 11.10
CA VAL A 162 2.80 0.51 10.39
C VAL A 162 2.93 0.70 8.87
N SER A 163 2.54 1.85 8.33
CA SER A 163 2.69 2.19 6.91
C SER A 163 4.17 2.27 6.51
N ALA A 164 5.01 2.85 7.36
CA ALA A 164 6.45 2.90 7.13
C ALA A 164 7.05 1.48 7.06
N ALA A 165 6.74 0.62 8.03
CA ALA A 165 7.21 -0.76 8.04
C ALA A 165 6.70 -1.56 6.83
N PHE A 166 5.44 -1.37 6.46
CA PHE A 166 4.83 -1.97 5.27
C PHE A 166 5.60 -1.60 4.00
N TRP A 167 5.90 -0.32 3.78
CA TRP A 167 6.63 0.10 2.58
C TRP A 167 8.11 -0.22 2.59
N TRP A 168 8.76 -0.26 3.76
CA TRP A 168 10.13 -0.77 3.87
C TRP A 168 10.23 -2.24 3.46
N LEU A 169 9.19 -3.05 3.69
CA LEU A 169 9.13 -4.40 3.16
C LEU A 169 9.10 -4.40 1.63
N PHE A 170 8.28 -3.54 1.00
CA PHE A 170 8.24 -3.41 -0.46
C PHE A 170 9.54 -2.86 -1.04
N GLU A 171 10.19 -1.92 -0.36
CA GLU A 171 11.51 -1.42 -0.75
C GLU A 171 12.59 -2.51 -0.65
N TYR A 172 12.49 -3.40 0.35
CA TYR A 172 13.33 -4.59 0.41
C TYR A 172 13.05 -5.56 -0.75
N LEU A 173 11.78 -5.87 -1.04
CA LEU A 173 11.40 -6.73 -2.16
C LEU A 173 11.82 -6.15 -3.50
N ASN A 174 11.77 -4.83 -3.64
CA ASN A 174 12.18 -4.11 -4.84
C ASN A 174 13.67 -4.32 -5.15
N ARG A 175 14.52 -4.64 -4.18
CA ARG A 175 15.92 -4.94 -4.46
C ARG A 175 16.09 -6.15 -5.40
N PHE A 176 15.16 -7.10 -5.37
CA PHE A 176 15.24 -8.29 -6.21
C PHE A 176 14.75 -8.07 -7.63
N VAL A 177 13.91 -7.05 -7.84
CA VAL A 177 13.26 -6.80 -9.14
C VAL A 177 13.66 -5.49 -9.80
N GLN A 178 14.06 -4.49 -9.01
CA GLN A 178 14.39 -3.11 -9.38
C GLN A 178 13.33 -2.38 -10.22
N ASN A 179 12.04 -2.67 -9.94
CA ASN A 179 10.90 -2.07 -10.63
C ASN A 179 10.79 -0.55 -10.50
N TRP A 180 11.38 0.02 -9.43
CA TRP A 180 11.53 1.46 -9.28
C TRP A 180 12.87 1.80 -8.68
N TYR A 181 13.33 3.02 -8.97
CA TYR A 181 14.52 3.62 -8.39
C TYR A 181 14.32 5.11 -8.14
N TYR A 182 15.16 5.69 -7.30
CA TYR A 182 15.06 7.09 -6.92
C TYR A 182 16.10 7.93 -7.65
N VAL A 183 15.66 9.08 -8.17
CA VAL A 183 16.54 10.10 -8.74
C VAL A 183 16.60 11.31 -7.82
N GLY A 184 17.73 12.03 -7.83
CA GLY A 184 17.94 13.20 -6.96
C GLY A 184 18.27 12.82 -5.51
N ILE A 185 18.91 11.65 -5.31
CA ILE A 185 19.30 11.12 -4.00
C ILE A 185 20.78 10.68 -3.92
N ASP A 186 21.58 10.94 -4.96
CA ASP A 186 22.95 10.41 -5.10
C ASP A 186 23.90 10.91 -3.99
N ASP A 187 23.61 12.09 -3.44
CA ASP A 187 24.35 12.75 -2.35
C ASP A 187 23.99 12.23 -0.95
N LEU A 188 22.94 11.40 -0.81
CA LEU A 188 22.42 11.01 0.51
C LEU A 188 23.19 9.86 1.15
N SER A 189 23.61 10.02 2.39
CA SER A 189 24.03 8.91 3.25
C SER A 189 22.89 7.91 3.49
N ALA A 190 23.24 6.70 3.96
CA ALA A 190 22.26 5.67 4.33
C ALA A 190 21.21 6.18 5.33
N ALA A 191 21.63 6.97 6.33
CA ALA A 191 20.72 7.52 7.33
C ALA A 191 19.79 8.59 6.73
N GLU A 192 20.31 9.48 5.88
CA GLU A 192 19.49 10.51 5.24
C GLU A 192 18.47 9.90 4.29
N TYR A 193 18.86 8.91 3.48
CA TYR A 193 17.95 8.15 2.64
C TYR A 193 16.87 7.46 3.48
N PHE A 194 17.25 6.78 4.56
CA PHE A 194 16.31 6.11 5.45
C PHE A 194 15.24 7.07 5.99
N TRP A 195 15.65 8.23 6.53
CA TRP A 195 14.69 9.19 7.06
C TRP A 195 13.86 9.87 5.96
N LEU A 196 14.48 10.23 4.83
CA LEU A 196 13.80 10.85 3.71
C LEU A 196 12.72 9.94 3.13
N ALA A 197 13.01 8.65 2.97
CA ALA A 197 12.06 7.66 2.44
C ALA A 197 10.99 7.24 3.47
N THR A 198 11.36 7.17 4.77
CA THR A 198 10.41 6.78 5.83
C THR A 198 9.23 7.73 5.94
N LEU A 199 9.44 9.04 5.75
CA LEU A 199 8.37 10.04 5.85
C LEU A 199 7.22 9.78 4.86
N PRO A 200 7.42 9.69 3.54
CA PRO A 200 6.34 9.37 2.60
C PRO A 200 5.83 7.93 2.72
N TYR A 201 6.69 6.97 3.08
CA TYR A 201 6.24 5.60 3.37
C TYR A 201 5.22 5.56 4.52
N SER A 202 5.38 6.42 5.53
CA SER A 202 4.48 6.50 6.67
C SER A 202 3.07 7.00 6.32
N THR A 203 2.86 7.62 5.15
CA THR A 203 1.60 8.30 4.85
C THR A 203 0.60 7.46 4.05
N VAL A 204 1.00 6.31 3.50
CA VAL A 204 0.15 5.55 2.58
C VAL A 204 -1.08 4.93 3.27
N LEU A 205 -0.90 4.15 4.34
CA LEU A 205 -2.06 3.57 5.05
C LEU A 205 -3.02 4.61 5.63
N PRO A 206 -2.57 5.69 6.31
CA PRO A 206 -3.52 6.71 6.80
C PRO A 206 -4.24 7.43 5.65
N ALA A 207 -3.60 7.64 4.49
CA ALA A 207 -4.24 8.23 3.32
C ALA A 207 -5.28 7.30 2.70
N VAL A 208 -4.94 6.02 2.50
CA VAL A 208 -5.85 5.01 1.92
C VAL A 208 -7.06 4.80 2.84
N LEU A 209 -6.86 4.60 4.14
CA LEU A 209 -7.97 4.41 5.07
C LEU A 209 -8.80 5.69 5.28
N GLY A 210 -8.18 6.86 5.22
CA GLY A 210 -8.89 8.14 5.22
C GLY A 210 -9.79 8.30 4.00
N THR A 211 -9.27 7.99 2.81
CA THR A 211 -10.02 8.01 1.54
C THR A 211 -11.14 6.97 1.54
N TYR A 212 -10.87 5.76 2.06
CA TYR A 212 -11.86 4.73 2.27
C TYR A 212 -13.03 5.22 3.13
N ASN A 213 -12.75 5.89 4.26
CA ASN A 213 -13.79 6.46 5.11
C ASN A 213 -14.56 7.60 4.43
N VAL A 214 -13.96 8.33 3.49
CA VAL A 214 -14.71 9.28 2.66
C VAL A 214 -15.67 8.51 1.76
N LEU A 215 -15.19 7.48 1.06
CA LEU A 215 -16.01 6.68 0.13
C LEU A 215 -17.18 5.99 0.84
N THR A 216 -17.01 5.49 2.07
CA THR A 216 -18.12 4.90 2.84
C THR A 216 -19.22 5.91 3.15
N THR A 217 -18.89 7.21 3.30
CA THR A 217 -19.92 8.27 3.46
C THR A 217 -20.70 8.57 2.18
N PHE A 218 -20.28 8.05 1.02
CA PHE A 218 -20.97 8.22 -0.27
C PHE A 218 -21.64 6.92 -0.73
N LEU A 219 -21.00 5.79 -0.50
CA LEU A 219 -21.39 4.49 -1.08
C LEU A 219 -21.93 3.52 -0.04
N GLY A 220 -21.96 3.90 1.23
CA GLY A 220 -22.52 3.10 2.33
C GLY A 220 -21.43 2.44 3.17
N ASP A 221 -21.72 2.31 4.45
CA ASP A 221 -20.73 1.89 5.44
C ASP A 221 -20.41 0.39 5.35
N THR A 222 -19.14 0.08 5.54
CA THR A 222 -18.64 -1.27 5.75
C THR A 222 -17.59 -1.16 6.85
N PRO A 223 -17.77 -1.77 8.03
CA PRO A 223 -16.74 -1.72 9.07
C PRO A 223 -15.44 -2.34 8.58
N LEU A 224 -14.26 -1.89 9.01
CA LEU A 224 -12.99 -2.55 8.68
C LEU A 224 -12.76 -3.86 9.45
N VAL A 225 -13.49 -4.06 10.56
CA VAL A 225 -13.40 -5.27 11.38
C VAL A 225 -13.88 -6.46 10.58
N LEU A 226 -13.04 -7.50 10.48
CA LEU A 226 -13.44 -8.78 9.92
C LEU A 226 -14.34 -9.47 10.95
N GLU A 227 -15.58 -9.75 10.56
CA GLU A 227 -16.49 -10.53 11.37
C GLU A 227 -16.11 -12.00 11.25
N ARG A 228 -16.09 -12.71 12.38
CA ARG A 228 -15.83 -14.14 12.39
C ARG A 228 -16.84 -14.87 11.55
N SER A 229 -16.37 -15.41 10.43
CA SER A 229 -17.19 -16.26 9.61
C SER A 229 -17.14 -17.67 10.20
N GLY A 230 -18.27 -18.16 10.73
CA GLY A 230 -18.41 -19.55 11.19
C GLY A 230 -18.38 -20.58 10.05
N THR A 231 -17.81 -20.21 8.91
CA THR A 231 -17.80 -20.97 7.67
C THR A 231 -16.66 -21.98 7.65
N ARG A 232 -16.86 -23.05 6.88
CA ARG A 232 -15.85 -24.11 6.73
C ARG A 232 -14.56 -23.53 6.17
N ARG A 233 -13.43 -23.89 6.79
CA ARG A 233 -12.09 -23.52 6.32
C ARG A 233 -11.86 -23.99 4.88
N ARG A 234 -11.19 -23.17 4.09
CA ARG A 234 -10.82 -23.44 2.69
C ARG A 234 -9.35 -23.80 2.58
N GLU A 235 -8.93 -24.82 3.33
CA GLU A 235 -7.52 -25.24 3.48
C GLU A 235 -6.82 -25.50 2.14
N ALA A 236 -7.50 -26.13 1.17
CA ALA A 236 -6.94 -26.39 -0.16
C ALA A 236 -6.64 -25.09 -0.94
N LEU A 237 -7.55 -24.11 -0.87
CA LEU A 237 -7.35 -22.80 -1.51
C LEU A 237 -6.25 -22.01 -0.79
N ALA A 238 -6.21 -22.03 0.54
CA ALA A 238 -5.15 -21.40 1.32
C ALA A 238 -3.78 -22.01 0.99
N THR A 239 -3.70 -23.34 0.89
CA THR A 239 -2.47 -24.03 0.49
C THR A 239 -2.03 -23.64 -0.92
N LEU A 240 -2.97 -23.55 -1.87
CA LEU A 240 -2.68 -23.11 -3.24
C LEU A 240 -2.18 -21.65 -3.27
N MET A 241 -2.83 -20.75 -2.54
CA MET A 241 -2.41 -19.34 -2.44
C MET A 241 -1.04 -19.20 -1.80
N LEU A 242 -0.76 -19.99 -0.75
CA LEU A 242 0.56 -20.02 -0.12
C LEU A 242 1.63 -20.55 -1.07
N ALA A 243 1.34 -21.62 -1.82
CA ALA A 243 2.26 -22.17 -2.82
C ALA A 243 2.55 -21.15 -3.93
N LEU A 244 1.54 -20.43 -4.43
CA LEU A 244 1.70 -19.35 -5.41
C LEU A 244 2.55 -18.20 -4.85
N ALA A 245 2.33 -17.83 -3.59
CA ALA A 245 3.10 -16.77 -2.94
C ALA A 245 4.56 -17.17 -2.72
N VAL A 246 4.81 -18.42 -2.32
CA VAL A 246 6.16 -19.00 -2.19
C VAL A 246 6.85 -19.02 -3.55
N PHE A 247 6.16 -19.48 -4.60
CA PHE A 247 6.67 -19.46 -5.96
C PHE A 247 7.02 -18.04 -6.42
N GLY A 248 6.15 -17.07 -6.15
CA GLY A 248 6.41 -15.67 -6.48
C GLY A 248 7.60 -15.08 -5.73
N LEU A 249 7.67 -15.28 -4.41
CA LEU A 249 8.76 -14.74 -3.59
C LEU A 249 10.11 -15.40 -3.89
N LEU A 250 10.18 -16.71 -4.10
CA LEU A 250 11.40 -17.36 -4.60
C LEU A 250 11.72 -16.88 -6.01
N GLY A 251 10.69 -16.81 -6.84
CA GLY A 251 10.77 -16.51 -8.26
C GLY A 251 11.26 -15.11 -8.58
N ILE A 252 10.98 -14.11 -7.74
CA ILE A 252 11.49 -12.75 -7.96
C ILE A 252 13.03 -12.68 -7.83
N GLY A 253 13.66 -13.58 -7.08
CA GLY A 253 15.11 -13.71 -7.02
C GLY A 253 15.73 -14.52 -8.16
N LEU A 254 14.93 -15.33 -8.88
CA LEU A 254 15.37 -16.22 -9.96
C LEU A 254 15.08 -15.65 -11.35
N TRP A 255 13.88 -15.09 -11.53
CA TRP A 255 13.30 -14.67 -12.80
C TRP A 255 12.56 -13.34 -12.63
N SER A 256 13.26 -12.33 -12.10
CA SER A 256 12.71 -11.01 -11.80
C SER A 256 11.90 -10.42 -12.96
N ASN A 257 12.41 -10.50 -14.19
CA ASN A 257 11.74 -9.99 -15.39
C ASN A 257 10.35 -10.57 -15.68
N PHE A 258 10.05 -11.78 -15.21
CA PHE A 258 8.75 -12.44 -15.46
C PHE A 258 7.85 -12.43 -14.23
N LEU A 259 8.45 -12.59 -13.04
CA LEU A 259 7.70 -12.80 -11.80
C LEU A 259 7.61 -11.55 -10.92
N PHE A 260 8.14 -10.40 -11.37
CA PHE A 260 7.98 -9.13 -10.66
C PHE A 260 6.52 -8.81 -10.29
N PRO A 261 5.46 -9.10 -11.09
CA PRO A 261 4.11 -8.71 -10.69
C PRO A 261 3.68 -9.40 -9.38
N LEU A 262 4.24 -10.58 -9.09
CA LEU A 262 3.93 -11.34 -7.89
C LEU A 262 4.44 -10.67 -6.62
N LEU A 263 5.44 -9.78 -6.68
CA LEU A 263 5.92 -9.04 -5.51
C LEU A 263 4.79 -8.22 -4.86
N TRP A 264 3.84 -7.71 -5.66
CA TRP A 264 2.76 -6.83 -5.20
C TRP A 264 1.68 -7.59 -4.43
N ILE A 265 1.44 -8.85 -4.78
CA ILE A 265 0.36 -9.65 -4.21
C ILE A 265 0.85 -10.70 -3.21
N ALA A 266 2.10 -11.17 -3.34
CA ALA A 266 2.61 -12.28 -2.54
C ALA A 266 2.57 -12.03 -1.02
N PRO A 267 2.94 -10.84 -0.48
CA PRO A 267 2.82 -10.60 0.96
C PRO A 267 1.38 -10.75 1.47
N LEU A 268 0.39 -10.27 0.72
CA LEU A 268 -1.03 -10.42 1.05
C LEU A 268 -1.49 -11.88 0.96
N LEU A 269 -1.02 -12.63 -0.04
CA LEU A 269 -1.32 -14.05 -0.19
C LEU A 269 -0.74 -14.88 0.96
N VAL A 270 0.52 -14.66 1.33
CA VAL A 270 1.16 -15.33 2.48
C VAL A 270 0.36 -15.08 3.75
N LEU A 271 0.10 -13.81 4.07
CA LEU A 271 -0.63 -13.44 5.28
C LEU A 271 -2.04 -14.04 5.29
N SER A 272 -2.79 -13.89 4.20
CA SER A 272 -4.18 -14.38 4.13
C SER A 272 -4.25 -15.90 4.21
N ALA A 273 -3.36 -16.60 3.52
CA ALA A 273 -3.30 -18.06 3.54
C ALA A 273 -2.91 -18.60 4.91
N LEU A 274 -1.90 -18.03 5.56
CA LEU A 274 -1.48 -18.46 6.90
C LEU A 274 -2.54 -18.17 7.97
N MET A 275 -3.24 -17.02 7.87
CA MET A 275 -4.38 -16.72 8.74
C MET A 275 -5.49 -17.77 8.59
N GLU A 276 -5.87 -18.11 7.35
CA GLU A 276 -6.89 -19.13 7.06
C GLU A 276 -6.48 -20.51 7.57
N LEU A 277 -5.22 -20.91 7.36
CA LEU A 277 -4.69 -22.19 7.85
C LEU A 277 -4.61 -22.24 9.38
N ALA A 278 -4.36 -21.10 10.03
CA ALA A 278 -4.41 -20.95 11.49
C ALA A 278 -5.86 -20.91 12.04
N GLY A 279 -6.87 -20.84 11.16
CA GLY A 279 -8.28 -20.75 11.54
C GLY A 279 -8.70 -19.35 12.02
N GLU A 280 -7.98 -18.30 11.62
CA GLU A 280 -8.34 -16.90 11.85
C GLU A 280 -8.93 -16.29 10.57
N ASP A 281 -9.82 -15.31 10.70
CA ASP A 281 -10.38 -14.62 9.54
C ASP A 281 -9.31 -13.81 8.81
N SER A 282 -9.46 -13.71 7.50
CA SER A 282 -8.55 -12.95 6.64
C SER A 282 -9.33 -12.15 5.60
N LEU A 283 -8.65 -11.20 4.95
CA LEU A 283 -9.28 -10.29 3.99
C LEU A 283 -9.78 -11.01 2.73
N LEU A 284 -9.15 -12.13 2.35
CA LEU A 284 -9.41 -12.80 1.06
C LEU A 284 -10.33 -14.03 1.17
N PHE A 285 -10.57 -14.52 2.38
CA PHE A 285 -11.42 -15.68 2.62
C PHE A 285 -12.80 -15.26 3.12
N HIS A 286 -13.77 -16.12 2.79
CA HIS A 286 -15.16 -15.98 3.25
C HIS A 286 -15.74 -14.58 3.06
N LEU A 287 -15.55 -13.97 1.88
CA LEU A 287 -16.07 -12.64 1.54
C LEU A 287 -17.60 -12.67 1.29
N PRO A 288 -18.47 -12.31 2.27
CA PRO A 288 -19.88 -12.07 1.96
C PRO A 288 -20.01 -10.81 1.09
N SER A 289 -21.23 -10.49 0.65
CA SER A 289 -21.49 -9.27 -0.13
C SER A 289 -20.91 -8.00 0.51
N ARG A 290 -20.94 -7.89 1.86
CA ARG A 290 -20.31 -6.80 2.60
C ARG A 290 -18.77 -6.80 2.53
N GLY A 291 -18.14 -7.99 2.53
CA GLY A 291 -16.70 -8.15 2.37
C GLY A 291 -16.24 -7.72 0.98
N MET A 292 -16.98 -8.09 -0.07
CA MET A 292 -16.65 -7.68 -1.44
C MET A 292 -16.80 -6.17 -1.65
N LYS A 293 -17.84 -5.55 -1.08
CA LYS A 293 -17.98 -4.09 -1.07
C LYS A 293 -16.81 -3.41 -0.37
N ARG A 294 -16.39 -3.93 0.79
CA ARG A 294 -15.21 -3.43 1.52
C ARG A 294 -13.95 -3.48 0.65
N LEU A 295 -13.70 -4.62 -0.01
CA LEU A 295 -12.56 -4.78 -0.90
C LEU A 295 -12.63 -3.79 -2.07
N ALA A 296 -13.79 -3.61 -2.69
CA ALA A 296 -13.98 -2.65 -3.77
C ALA A 296 -13.73 -1.20 -3.32
N LEU A 297 -14.19 -0.82 -2.11
CA LEU A 297 -13.94 0.50 -1.54
C LEU A 297 -12.46 0.72 -1.21
N LEU A 298 -11.77 -0.29 -0.65
CA LEU A 298 -10.32 -0.22 -0.39
C LEU A 298 -9.52 -0.11 -1.69
N ALA A 299 -9.87 -0.90 -2.71
CA ALA A 299 -9.24 -0.81 -4.04
C ALA A 299 -9.45 0.56 -4.68
N SER A 300 -10.67 1.12 -4.58
CA SER A 300 -10.99 2.45 -5.08
C SER A 300 -10.21 3.55 -4.33
N ALA A 301 -10.11 3.42 -3.00
CA ALA A 301 -9.32 4.34 -2.18
C ALA A 301 -7.83 4.29 -2.54
N ALA A 302 -7.28 3.09 -2.73
CA ALA A 302 -5.90 2.89 -3.17
C ALA A 302 -5.66 3.46 -4.58
N LEU A 303 -6.60 3.30 -5.52
CA LEU A 303 -6.50 3.87 -6.87
C LEU A 303 -6.51 5.41 -6.86
N ILE A 304 -7.39 6.03 -6.06
CA ILE A 304 -7.42 7.48 -5.87
C ILE A 304 -6.07 7.95 -5.28
N CYS A 305 -5.57 7.27 -4.25
CA CYS A 305 -4.27 7.60 -3.67
C CYS A 305 -3.14 7.41 -4.69
N GLY A 306 -3.16 6.34 -5.49
CA GLY A 306 -2.18 6.08 -6.55
C GLY A 306 -2.16 7.20 -7.60
N PHE A 307 -3.33 7.73 -7.99
CA PHE A 307 -3.40 8.90 -8.87
C PHE A 307 -2.67 10.13 -8.27
N PHE A 308 -2.94 10.47 -7.01
CA PHE A 308 -2.27 11.60 -6.34
C PHE A 308 -0.77 11.33 -6.11
N TRP A 309 -0.41 10.07 -5.85
CA TRP A 309 0.98 9.60 -5.70
C TRP A 309 1.78 9.89 -6.97
N GLU A 310 1.28 9.48 -8.12
CA GLU A 310 1.94 9.75 -9.42
C GLU A 310 1.93 11.23 -9.79
N MET A 311 0.79 11.91 -9.59
CA MET A 311 0.67 13.33 -9.89
C MET A 311 1.72 14.15 -9.13
N TRP A 312 1.81 13.99 -7.79
CA TRP A 312 2.77 14.76 -6.99
C TRP A 312 4.22 14.34 -7.23
N ASN A 313 4.46 13.07 -7.58
CA ASN A 313 5.80 12.58 -7.93
C ASN A 313 6.35 13.25 -9.20
N TYR A 314 5.49 13.51 -10.19
CA TYR A 314 5.86 13.98 -11.52
C TYR A 314 6.85 15.17 -11.50
N CYS A 315 6.55 16.19 -10.70
CA CYS A 315 7.38 17.39 -10.54
C CYS A 315 8.20 17.42 -9.24
N SER A 316 8.27 16.32 -8.49
CA SER A 316 9.11 16.26 -7.28
C SER A 316 10.61 16.27 -7.65
N LEU A 317 11.44 16.88 -6.79
CA LEU A 317 12.89 16.94 -7.00
C LEU A 317 13.52 15.56 -6.77
N ALA A 318 13.33 15.02 -5.56
CA ALA A 318 13.55 13.61 -5.28
C ALA A 318 12.27 12.88 -5.67
N LYS A 319 12.37 11.97 -6.65
CA LYS A 319 11.22 11.23 -7.20
C LYS A 319 11.63 9.80 -7.50
N TRP A 320 10.66 8.89 -7.50
CA TRP A 320 10.90 7.56 -8.05
C TRP A 320 10.54 7.52 -9.54
N VAL A 321 11.23 6.67 -10.26
CA VAL A 321 10.99 6.36 -11.67
C VAL A 321 10.76 4.86 -11.78
N TYR A 322 9.74 4.47 -12.54
CA TYR A 322 9.47 3.07 -12.81
C TYR A 322 10.36 2.55 -13.93
N GLU A 323 10.88 1.34 -13.73
CA GLU A 323 11.61 0.56 -14.72
C GLU A 323 10.99 -0.84 -14.71
N VAL A 324 10.05 -1.08 -15.62
CA VAL A 324 9.26 -2.31 -15.65
C VAL A 324 9.40 -2.97 -17.02
N PRO A 325 9.58 -4.31 -17.10
CA PRO A 325 9.71 -5.07 -18.35
C PRO A 325 8.60 -4.87 -19.40
#